data_AF-A0A383EDI8-F1
#
_entry.id   AF-A0A383EDI8-F1
#
_cell.length_a   1.000
_cell.length_b   1.000
_cell.length_c   1.000
_cell.angle_alpha   90.00
_cell.angle_beta   90.00
_cell.angle_gamma   90.00
#
_symmetry.space_group_name_H-M   'P 1'
#
loop_
_entity.id
_entity.type
_entity.pdbx_description
1 polymer ?
#
loop_
_entity_poly.entity_id
_entity_poly.type
_entity_poly.pdbx_seq_one_letter_code
_entity_poly.pdbx_strand_id
1 'polypeptide(L)'
;KSPKPVYLWMHHGEAELRDAGHLWGMTTGDAEDKLKEELEDKRIEVLQIGPAGENLVRFAALISMSNRANGRTGMGAVMGSKNLKAVVVRGKQKPTIANPEKFKELQKLGKTNLEPTGMDDFGKYGTPDVTSPQNKSGGLPTYNFNSGTFEKHEEINGKTLYDSHLRGHERDEQNRFGRDTCFSCSIKCKRVSQIDEGPYKTEAKYGGPEYETLATFGSYCGISNMDAIIH
;
A
#
# COMPACT_ATOMS: atom_id res chain seq x y z
N LYS A 1 15.26 -9.57 -21.94
CA LYS A 1 15.73 -8.44 -21.10
C LYS A 1 15.94 -7.26 -22.03
N SER A 2 15.51 -6.06 -21.68
CA SER A 2 15.79 -4.84 -22.47
C SER A 2 17.27 -4.44 -22.35
N PRO A 3 17.95 -3.96 -23.41
CA PRO A 3 19.34 -3.52 -23.34
C PRO A 3 19.54 -2.29 -22.43
N LYS A 4 18.48 -1.50 -22.21
CA LYS A 4 18.45 -0.31 -21.34
C LYS A 4 17.17 -0.27 -20.49
N PRO A 5 17.11 0.53 -19.41
CA PRO A 5 15.88 0.76 -18.67
C PRO A 5 14.74 1.23 -19.58
N VAL A 6 13.58 0.59 -19.48
CA VAL A 6 12.36 0.96 -20.21
C VAL A 6 11.14 0.90 -19.29
N TYR A 7 10.07 1.60 -19.67
CA TYR A 7 8.74 1.37 -19.12
C TYR A 7 7.77 0.98 -20.24
N LEU A 8 6.78 0.15 -19.92
CA LEU A 8 5.70 -0.21 -20.85
C LEU A 8 4.55 0.78 -20.66
N TRP A 9 4.17 1.48 -21.72
CA TRP A 9 3.03 2.39 -21.76
C TRP A 9 1.90 1.74 -22.53
N MET A 10 0.78 1.44 -21.86
CA MET A 10 -0.42 0.87 -22.45
C MET A 10 -1.55 1.89 -22.39
N HIS A 11 -1.99 2.40 -23.53
CA HIS A 11 -3.05 3.40 -23.59
C HIS A 11 -3.97 3.15 -24.78
N HIS A 12 -5.28 3.23 -24.54
CA HIS A 12 -6.28 3.26 -25.62
C HIS A 12 -6.21 2.11 -26.66
N GLY A 13 -5.69 0.94 -26.27
CA GLY A 13 -5.54 -0.22 -27.16
C GLY A 13 -4.15 -0.33 -27.80
N GLU A 14 -3.27 0.63 -27.55
CA GLU A 14 -1.88 0.66 -27.99
C GLU A 14 -0.94 0.28 -26.84
N ALA A 15 0.23 -0.22 -27.20
CA ALA A 15 1.29 -0.59 -26.26
C ALA A 15 2.66 -0.29 -26.86
N GLU A 16 3.49 0.44 -26.12
CA GLU A 16 4.85 0.77 -26.54
C GLU A 16 5.84 0.73 -25.37
N LEU A 17 7.10 0.44 -25.68
CA LEU A 17 8.20 0.53 -24.73
C LEU A 17 8.89 1.88 -24.88
N ARG A 18 8.92 2.66 -23.80
CA ARG A 18 9.58 3.97 -23.75
C ARG A 18 10.83 3.92 -22.89
N ASP A 19 11.76 4.83 -23.14
CA ASP A 19 12.98 4.95 -22.33
C ASP A 19 12.62 5.28 -20.87
N ALA A 20 13.30 4.63 -19.92
CA ALA A 20 13.13 4.89 -18.49
C ALA A 20 14.47 5.18 -17.80
N GLY A 21 15.50 5.59 -18.54
CA GLY A 21 16.82 5.87 -17.99
C GLY A 21 16.78 6.98 -16.94
N HIS A 22 15.94 7.99 -17.15
CA HIS A 22 15.71 9.10 -16.22
C HIS A 22 14.91 8.72 -14.97
N LEU A 23 14.21 7.58 -14.99
CA LEU A 23 13.44 7.06 -13.84
C LEU A 23 14.25 6.05 -13.00
N TRP A 24 15.32 5.50 -13.56
CA TRP A 24 16.14 4.50 -12.90
C TRP A 24 16.87 5.10 -11.71
N GLY A 25 16.80 4.45 -10.55
CA GLY A 25 17.33 4.95 -9.28
C GLY A 25 16.33 5.78 -8.45
N MET A 26 15.22 6.24 -9.03
CA MET A 26 14.19 6.98 -8.30
C MET A 26 13.38 6.07 -7.37
N THR A 27 12.94 6.64 -6.24
CA THR A 27 11.93 6.00 -5.37
C THR A 27 10.62 5.85 -6.12
N THR A 28 9.75 4.94 -5.66
CA THR A 28 8.47 4.67 -6.34
C THR A 28 7.55 5.89 -6.36
N GLY A 29 7.56 6.71 -5.30
CA GLY A 29 6.80 7.96 -5.26
C GLY A 29 7.24 8.92 -6.35
N ASP A 30 8.53 9.23 -6.39
CA ASP A 30 9.09 10.22 -7.33
C ASP A 30 8.97 9.77 -8.78
N ALA A 31 9.18 8.47 -9.05
CA ALA A 31 9.00 7.90 -10.37
C ALA A 31 7.54 7.96 -10.84
N GLU A 32 6.57 7.75 -9.94
CA GLU A 32 5.14 7.88 -10.27
C GLU A 32 4.77 9.33 -10.59
N ASP A 33 5.23 10.28 -9.76
CA ASP A 33 4.99 11.71 -9.96
C ASP A 33 5.61 12.16 -11.30
N LYS A 34 6.83 11.68 -11.61
CA LYS A 34 7.50 11.98 -12.88
C LYS A 34 6.77 11.41 -14.09
N LEU A 35 6.26 10.18 -14.00
CA LEU A 35 5.46 9.56 -15.07
C LEU A 35 4.14 10.31 -15.30
N LYS A 36 3.47 10.76 -14.23
CA LYS A 36 2.25 11.56 -14.32
C LYS A 36 2.50 12.93 -14.97
N GLU A 37 3.64 13.55 -14.69
CA GLU A 37 4.09 14.79 -15.35
C GLU A 37 4.40 14.55 -16.83
N GLU A 38 5.26 13.58 -17.13
CA GLU A 38 5.72 13.26 -18.50
C GLU A 38 4.57 12.91 -19.45
N LEU A 39 3.56 12.20 -18.94
CA LEU A 39 2.40 11.76 -19.72
C LEU A 39 1.21 12.74 -19.63
N GLU A 40 1.36 13.83 -18.88
CA GLU A 40 0.35 14.87 -18.67
C GLU A 40 -1.04 14.32 -18.25
N ASP A 41 -1.07 13.18 -17.56
CA ASP A 41 -2.31 12.52 -17.16
C ASP A 41 -2.22 11.99 -15.71
N LYS A 42 -2.91 12.67 -14.79
CA LYS A 42 -2.99 12.28 -13.39
C LYS A 42 -3.79 10.99 -13.13
N ARG A 43 -4.48 10.46 -14.15
CA ARG A 43 -5.33 9.26 -14.09
C ARG A 43 -4.65 8.01 -14.66
N ILE A 44 -3.36 8.07 -14.97
CA ILE A 44 -2.58 6.87 -15.25
C ILE A 44 -2.45 6.04 -13.98
N GLU A 45 -2.44 4.72 -14.15
CA GLU A 45 -2.11 3.79 -13.08
C GLU A 45 -0.73 3.19 -13.36
N VAL A 46 0.10 3.13 -12.32
CA VAL A 46 1.50 2.71 -12.43
C VAL A 46 1.72 1.47 -11.56
N LEU A 47 2.35 0.45 -12.12
CA LEU A 47 2.97 -0.66 -11.41
C LEU A 47 4.48 -0.59 -11.66
N GLN A 48 5.30 -0.53 -10.62
CA GLN A 48 6.70 -0.16 -10.75
C GLN A 48 7.61 -0.82 -9.71
N ILE A 49 8.92 -0.68 -9.94
CA ILE A 49 9.97 -1.04 -8.99
C ILE A 49 10.70 0.20 -8.49
N GLY A 50 11.13 0.16 -7.23
CA GLY A 50 12.13 1.10 -6.70
C GLY A 50 13.56 0.55 -6.81
N PRO A 51 14.54 1.21 -6.17
CA PRO A 51 15.95 0.82 -6.20
C PRO A 51 16.20 -0.64 -5.77
N ALA A 52 15.38 -1.19 -4.87
CA ALA A 52 15.49 -2.59 -4.46
C ALA A 52 15.27 -3.58 -5.63
N GLY A 53 14.31 -3.30 -6.52
CA GLY A 53 14.05 -4.12 -7.70
C GLY A 53 15.16 -3.98 -8.74
N GLU A 54 15.64 -2.76 -8.95
CA GLU A 54 16.74 -2.43 -9.86
C GLU A 54 18.04 -3.15 -9.45
N ASN A 55 18.30 -3.22 -8.14
CA ASN A 55 19.46 -3.90 -7.55
C ASN A 55 19.22 -5.39 -7.26
N LEU A 56 18.12 -5.98 -7.75
CA LEU A 56 17.81 -7.40 -7.64
C LEU A 56 17.75 -7.95 -6.21
N VAL A 57 17.31 -7.12 -5.24
CA VAL A 57 17.06 -7.58 -3.87
C VAL A 57 16.03 -8.72 -3.92
N ARG A 58 16.37 -9.88 -3.37
CA ARG A 58 15.61 -11.14 -3.53
C ARG A 58 14.13 -11.06 -3.09
N PHE A 59 13.81 -10.09 -2.25
CA PHE A 59 12.45 -9.83 -1.74
C PHE A 59 11.90 -8.48 -2.23
N ALA A 60 12.45 -7.90 -3.29
CA ALA A 60 11.95 -6.65 -3.86
C ALA A 60 10.48 -6.79 -4.31
N ALA A 61 9.69 -5.79 -3.93
CA ALA A 61 8.27 -5.70 -4.24
C ALA A 61 8.01 -5.03 -5.60
N LEU A 62 6.82 -5.27 -6.15
CA LEU A 62 6.20 -4.36 -7.12
C LEU A 62 5.25 -3.43 -6.37
N ILE A 63 5.31 -2.14 -6.66
CA ILE A 63 4.52 -1.10 -5.98
C ILE A 63 3.59 -0.43 -6.99
N SER A 64 2.35 -0.18 -6.59
CA SER A 64 1.36 0.61 -7.32
C SER A 64 0.75 1.67 -6.43
N MET A 65 0.38 2.83 -7.01
CA MET A 65 -0.13 4.01 -6.27
C MET A 65 0.80 4.43 -5.12
N SER A 66 2.09 4.12 -5.22
CA SER A 66 3.11 4.27 -4.17
C SER A 66 2.82 3.61 -2.80
N ASN A 67 1.69 2.92 -2.63
CA ASN A 67 1.23 2.39 -1.32
C ASN A 67 0.52 1.03 -1.41
N ARG A 68 0.48 0.40 -2.59
CA ARG A 68 -0.06 -0.95 -2.82
C ARG A 68 1.08 -1.87 -3.21
N ALA A 69 1.38 -2.87 -2.38
CA ALA A 69 2.51 -3.76 -2.60
C ALA A 69 2.06 -5.15 -3.08
N ASN A 70 2.63 -5.61 -4.19
CA ASN A 70 2.88 -7.03 -4.42
C ASN A 70 4.25 -7.34 -3.82
N GLY A 71 4.25 -7.64 -2.51
CA GLY A 71 5.43 -7.48 -1.66
C GLY A 71 6.32 -8.71 -1.48
N ARG A 72 5.90 -9.89 -1.93
CA ARG A 72 6.59 -11.16 -1.61
C ARG A 72 7.15 -11.83 -2.86
N THR A 73 7.94 -12.88 -2.65
CA THR A 73 8.51 -13.77 -3.68
C THR A 73 9.40 -13.08 -4.73
N GLY A 74 9.86 -11.86 -4.49
CA GLY A 74 10.90 -11.21 -5.30
C GLY A 74 10.47 -10.76 -6.69
N MET A 75 9.16 -10.53 -6.92
CA MET A 75 8.67 -10.13 -8.24
C MET A 75 9.25 -8.79 -8.72
N GLY A 76 9.61 -7.88 -7.80
CA GLY A 76 10.36 -6.66 -8.13
C GLY A 76 11.76 -6.94 -8.70
N ALA A 77 12.46 -7.95 -8.18
CA ALA A 77 13.77 -8.35 -8.71
C ALA A 77 13.63 -9.00 -10.09
N VAL A 78 12.56 -9.79 -10.31
CA VAL A 78 12.27 -10.36 -11.64
C VAL A 78 12.03 -9.24 -12.66
N MET A 79 11.26 -8.22 -12.30
CA MET A 79 10.99 -7.07 -13.17
C MET A 79 12.26 -6.25 -13.43
N GLY A 80 13.07 -5.97 -12.40
CA GLY A 80 14.36 -5.28 -12.53
C GLY A 80 15.37 -6.04 -13.36
N SER A 81 15.41 -7.38 -13.26
CA SER A 81 16.30 -8.22 -14.09
C SER A 81 16.05 -8.07 -15.60
N LYS A 82 14.86 -7.61 -15.98
CA LYS A 82 14.46 -7.37 -17.37
C LYS A 82 14.72 -5.93 -17.82
N ASN A 83 15.27 -5.06 -16.97
CA ASN A 83 15.40 -3.61 -17.15
C ASN A 83 14.04 -2.94 -17.40
N LEU A 84 12.97 -3.44 -16.77
CA LEU A 84 11.63 -2.86 -16.86
C LEU A 84 11.35 -2.06 -15.58
N LYS A 85 11.31 -0.73 -15.67
CA LYS A 85 11.09 0.17 -14.52
C LYS A 85 9.63 0.21 -14.09
N ALA A 86 8.73 0.28 -15.06
CA ALA A 86 7.30 0.39 -14.81
C ALA A 86 6.45 -0.23 -15.92
N VAL A 87 5.22 -0.60 -15.56
CA VAL A 87 4.09 -0.80 -16.47
C VAL A 87 3.07 0.28 -16.12
N VAL A 88 2.74 1.11 -17.10
CA VAL A 88 1.91 2.29 -16.96
C VAL A 88 0.69 2.11 -17.85
N VAL A 89 -0.51 2.25 -17.29
CA VAL A 89 -1.75 1.95 -18.00
C VAL A 89 -2.74 3.11 -17.96
N ARG A 90 -3.41 3.35 -19.10
CA ARG A 90 -4.50 4.32 -19.21
C ARG A 90 -5.64 3.80 -20.10
N GLY A 91 -6.75 3.42 -19.46
CA GLY A 91 -7.95 2.91 -20.13
C GLY A 91 -9.14 3.87 -20.08
N LYS A 92 -9.93 3.93 -21.17
CA LYS A 92 -11.27 4.57 -21.20
C LYS A 92 -12.38 3.59 -21.57
N GLN A 93 -12.01 2.35 -21.91
CA GLN A 93 -12.94 1.30 -22.28
C GLN A 93 -13.76 0.88 -21.04
N LYS A 94 -15.06 0.69 -21.24
CA LYS A 94 -15.96 0.17 -20.21
C LYS A 94 -16.18 -1.31 -20.49
N PRO A 95 -16.02 -2.20 -19.50
CA PRO A 95 -16.34 -3.61 -19.70
C PRO A 95 -17.85 -3.77 -19.95
N THR A 96 -18.21 -4.65 -20.88
CA THR A 96 -19.60 -4.99 -21.15
C THR A 96 -20.14 -5.87 -20.03
N ILE A 97 -21.24 -5.45 -19.41
CA ILE A 97 -21.93 -6.21 -18.37
C ILE A 97 -23.05 -7.01 -19.03
N ALA A 98 -22.99 -8.34 -18.94
CA ALA A 98 -23.94 -9.23 -19.61
C ALA A 98 -25.40 -9.00 -19.16
N ASN A 99 -25.63 -8.68 -17.87
CA ASN A 99 -26.94 -8.33 -17.33
C ASN A 99 -26.82 -7.12 -16.39
N PRO A 100 -27.00 -5.89 -16.89
CA PRO A 100 -26.84 -4.67 -16.10
C PRO A 100 -27.78 -4.57 -14.89
N GLU A 101 -29.03 -5.01 -15.04
CA GLU A 101 -30.02 -4.94 -13.95
C GLU A 101 -29.67 -5.91 -12.82
N LYS A 102 -29.32 -7.16 -13.16
CA LYS A 102 -28.90 -8.13 -12.14
C LYS A 102 -27.60 -7.71 -11.46
N PHE A 103 -26.66 -7.14 -12.20
CA PHE A 103 -25.42 -6.61 -11.63
C PHE A 103 -25.71 -5.49 -10.61
N LYS A 104 -26.61 -4.56 -10.94
CA LYS A 104 -27.03 -3.47 -10.05
C LYS A 104 -27.74 -3.99 -8.80
N GLU A 105 -28.54 -5.05 -8.92
CA GLU A 105 -29.15 -5.74 -7.77
C GLU A 105 -28.07 -6.32 -6.84
N LEU A 106 -27.10 -7.06 -7.39
CA LEU A 106 -26.00 -7.65 -6.62
C LEU A 106 -25.12 -6.59 -5.93
N GLN A 107 -24.84 -5.47 -6.60
CA GLN A 107 -24.08 -4.37 -6.01
C GLN A 107 -24.79 -3.79 -4.76
N LYS A 108 -26.13 -3.71 -4.77
CA LYS A 108 -26.89 -3.25 -3.61
C LYS A 108 -26.81 -4.25 -2.45
N LEU A 109 -26.93 -5.55 -2.74
CA LEU A 109 -26.81 -6.60 -1.73
C LEU A 109 -25.44 -6.58 -1.05
N GLY A 110 -24.37 -6.36 -1.81
CA GLY A 110 -23.02 -6.25 -1.27
C GLY A 110 -22.87 -5.13 -0.23
N LYS A 111 -23.63 -4.03 -0.34
CA LYS A 111 -23.63 -2.97 0.68
C LYS A 111 -24.45 -3.36 1.91
N THR A 112 -25.63 -3.93 1.72
CA THR A 112 -26.55 -4.29 2.82
C THR A 112 -26.04 -5.46 3.65
N ASN A 113 -25.30 -6.40 3.05
CA ASN A 113 -24.83 -7.61 3.73
C ASN A 113 -23.51 -7.41 4.51
N LEU A 114 -22.94 -6.20 4.53
CA LEU A 114 -21.74 -5.90 5.33
C LEU A 114 -22.05 -5.67 6.81
N GLU A 115 -23.30 -5.35 7.15
CA GLU A 115 -23.74 -5.24 8.55
C GLU A 115 -24.50 -6.51 8.95
N PRO A 116 -24.17 -7.19 10.07
CA PRO A 116 -23.12 -6.91 11.06
C PRO A 116 -21.93 -7.88 10.95
N THR A 117 -21.04 -7.70 9.97
CA THR A 117 -19.92 -8.64 9.73
C THR A 117 -18.61 -8.28 10.45
N GLY A 118 -18.59 -7.19 11.24
CA GLY A 118 -17.35 -6.64 11.84
C GLY A 118 -16.49 -5.86 10.85
N MET A 119 -16.97 -5.66 9.62
CA MET A 119 -16.24 -4.91 8.58
C MET A 119 -16.15 -3.40 8.86
N ASP A 120 -16.98 -2.86 9.76
CA ASP A 120 -16.89 -1.47 10.21
C ASP A 120 -15.63 -1.23 11.03
N ASP A 121 -15.33 -2.11 11.99
CA ASP A 121 -14.10 -2.05 12.77
C ASP A 121 -12.87 -2.33 11.90
N PHE A 122 -12.96 -3.31 11.00
CA PHE A 122 -11.90 -3.54 10.02
C PHE A 122 -11.69 -2.34 9.09
N GLY A 123 -12.77 -1.65 8.71
CA GLY A 123 -12.67 -0.38 7.99
C GLY A 123 -12.03 0.71 8.83
N LYS A 124 -12.41 0.83 10.12
CA LYS A 124 -11.96 1.87 11.04
C LYS A 124 -10.51 1.71 11.46
N TYR A 125 -10.08 0.53 11.91
CA TYR A 125 -8.74 0.26 12.45
C TYR A 125 -7.81 -0.45 11.46
N GLY A 126 -8.35 -1.04 10.39
CA GLY A 126 -7.55 -1.69 9.34
C GLY A 126 -7.02 -3.04 9.81
N THR A 127 -6.08 -3.60 9.04
CA THR A 127 -5.36 -4.81 9.48
C THR A 127 -4.62 -4.63 10.81
N PRO A 128 -4.04 -3.44 11.16
CA PRO A 128 -3.39 -3.21 12.45
C PRO A 128 -4.17 -3.59 13.70
N ASP A 129 -5.51 -3.64 13.64
CA ASP A 129 -6.36 -4.02 14.77
C ASP A 129 -6.08 -5.43 15.29
N VAL A 130 -5.54 -6.32 14.45
CA VAL A 130 -5.22 -7.70 14.83
C VAL A 130 -3.98 -7.82 15.71
N THR A 131 -3.21 -6.73 15.89
CA THR A 131 -2.00 -6.72 16.74
C THR A 131 -2.28 -7.17 18.17
N SER A 132 -3.29 -6.59 18.82
CA SER A 132 -3.64 -6.93 20.20
C SER A 132 -4.30 -8.31 20.35
N PRO A 133 -5.22 -8.74 19.47
CA PRO A 133 -5.69 -10.13 19.43
C PRO A 133 -4.54 -11.14 19.28
N GLN A 134 -3.58 -10.90 18.39
CA GLN A 134 -2.43 -11.80 18.19
C GLN A 134 -1.53 -11.82 19.42
N ASN A 135 -1.33 -10.68 20.08
CA ASN A 135 -0.57 -10.65 21.33
C ASN A 135 -1.26 -11.49 22.42
N LYS A 136 -2.58 -11.36 22.58
CA LYS A 136 -3.35 -12.09 23.59
C LYS A 136 -3.38 -13.61 23.35
N SER A 137 -3.37 -14.03 22.09
CA SER A 137 -3.34 -15.45 21.71
C SER A 137 -1.94 -16.06 21.73
N GLY A 138 -0.89 -15.27 21.97
CA GLY A 138 0.50 -15.73 21.86
C GLY A 138 0.98 -15.90 20.42
N GLY A 139 0.34 -15.22 19.46
CA GLY A 139 0.65 -15.27 18.03
C GLY A 139 1.40 -14.06 17.47
N LEU A 140 1.70 -13.03 18.27
CA LEU A 140 2.42 -11.83 17.82
C LEU A 140 3.93 -12.11 17.71
N PRO A 141 4.53 -12.10 16.50
CA PRO A 141 5.96 -12.37 16.33
C PRO A 141 6.81 -11.35 17.07
N THR A 142 7.61 -11.80 18.05
CA THR A 142 8.36 -10.91 18.93
C THR A 142 9.81 -11.37 19.10
N TYR A 143 10.77 -10.47 18.92
CA TYR A 143 12.21 -10.75 18.93
C TYR A 143 12.61 -11.94 18.04
N ASN A 144 12.33 -11.86 16.74
CA ASN A 144 12.57 -12.95 15.79
C ASN A 144 11.90 -14.28 16.20
N PHE A 145 10.61 -14.20 16.57
CA PHE A 145 9.80 -15.33 17.06
C PHE A 145 10.31 -16.01 18.34
N ASN A 146 11.20 -15.37 19.11
CA ASN A 146 11.57 -15.88 20.43
C ASN A 146 10.42 -15.77 21.46
N SER A 147 9.42 -14.93 21.18
CA SER A 147 8.17 -14.83 21.95
C SER A 147 6.98 -14.64 21.01
N GLY A 148 5.81 -15.08 21.48
CA GLY A 148 4.50 -14.80 20.87
C GLY A 148 3.78 -13.58 21.43
N THR A 149 4.42 -12.87 22.36
CA THR A 149 3.89 -11.69 23.02
C THR A 149 4.93 -10.57 23.11
N PHE A 150 4.47 -9.33 22.99
CA PHE A 150 5.23 -8.10 23.15
C PHE A 150 4.55 -7.23 24.22
N GLU A 151 5.27 -6.95 25.31
CA GLU A 151 4.77 -6.13 26.42
C GLU A 151 4.19 -4.79 25.93
N LYS A 152 4.88 -4.16 24.99
CA LYS A 152 4.53 -2.86 24.41
C LYS A 152 3.63 -2.93 23.17
N HIS A 153 2.93 -4.04 22.94
CA HIS A 153 2.07 -4.18 21.75
C HIS A 153 1.01 -3.09 21.62
N GLU A 154 0.57 -2.47 22.73
CA GLU A 154 -0.40 -1.38 22.70
C GLU A 154 0.16 -0.10 22.06
N GLU A 155 1.46 0.14 22.17
CA GLU A 155 2.14 1.27 21.51
C GLU A 155 2.16 1.13 19.97
N ILE A 156 1.96 -0.09 19.44
CA ILE A 156 2.07 -0.40 18.01
C ILE A 156 0.80 -1.05 17.42
N ASN A 157 -0.36 -0.88 18.06
CA ASN A 157 -1.61 -1.49 17.57
C ASN A 157 -2.44 -0.55 16.68
N GLY A 158 -3.52 -1.08 16.10
CA GLY A 158 -4.39 -0.31 15.20
C GLY A 158 -5.18 0.82 15.86
N LYS A 159 -5.45 0.77 17.16
CA LYS A 159 -6.11 1.86 17.88
C LYS A 159 -5.16 3.03 18.06
N THR A 160 -3.96 2.78 18.56
CA THR A 160 -2.90 3.78 18.70
C THR A 160 -2.56 4.42 17.36
N LEU A 161 -2.44 3.60 16.30
CA LEU A 161 -2.26 4.13 14.94
C LEU A 161 -3.40 5.09 14.55
N TYR A 162 -4.65 4.68 14.75
CA TYR A 162 -5.84 5.47 14.40
C TYR A 162 -5.95 6.78 15.19
N ASP A 163 -5.76 6.70 16.51
CA ASP A 163 -5.97 7.81 17.43
C ASP A 163 -4.81 8.83 17.42
N SER A 164 -3.59 8.43 17.02
CA SER A 164 -2.39 9.26 17.21
C SER A 164 -1.45 9.40 16.00
N HIS A 165 -1.64 8.66 14.90
CA HIS A 165 -0.67 8.69 13.79
C HIS A 165 -1.28 8.69 12.39
N LEU A 166 -2.58 8.44 12.25
CA LEU A 166 -3.25 8.61 10.97
C LEU A 166 -3.36 10.09 10.62
N ARG A 167 -3.28 10.38 9.32
CA ARG A 167 -3.43 11.73 8.81
C ARG A 167 -4.76 12.33 9.26
N GLY A 168 -4.69 13.50 9.89
CA GLY A 168 -5.86 14.22 10.40
C GLY A 168 -6.28 13.86 11.83
N HIS A 169 -5.57 12.96 12.52
CA HIS A 169 -5.91 12.56 13.90
C HIS A 169 -5.94 13.75 14.89
N GLU A 170 -5.03 14.72 14.76
CA GLU A 170 -4.97 15.93 15.60
C GLU A 170 -6.26 16.77 15.58
N ARG A 171 -7.08 16.59 14.53
CA ARG A 171 -8.33 17.32 14.30
C ARG A 171 -9.56 16.41 14.28
N ASP A 172 -9.41 15.14 14.67
CA ASP A 172 -10.44 14.10 14.56
C ASP A 172 -10.97 13.89 13.12
N GLU A 173 -10.11 14.11 12.11
CA GLU A 173 -10.44 14.00 10.68
C GLU A 173 -9.86 12.74 10.01
N GLN A 174 -9.31 11.80 10.78
CA GLN A 174 -8.69 10.55 10.31
C GLN A 174 -9.67 9.65 9.54
N ASN A 175 -10.98 9.76 9.79
CA ASN A 175 -11.98 9.10 8.95
C ASN A 175 -12.03 9.61 7.51
N ARG A 176 -11.67 10.87 7.30
CA ARG A 176 -11.67 11.54 6.00
C ARG A 176 -10.30 11.48 5.32
N PHE A 177 -9.22 11.69 6.07
CA PHE A 177 -7.88 11.85 5.51
C PHE A 177 -6.92 10.69 5.83
N GLY A 178 -7.16 9.97 6.93
CA GLY A 178 -6.31 8.88 7.42
C GLY A 178 -6.69 7.50 6.87
N ARG A 179 -7.77 7.42 6.08
CA ARG A 179 -8.31 6.17 5.55
C ARG A 179 -8.51 6.26 4.04
N ASP A 180 -8.08 5.22 3.34
CA ASP A 180 -8.17 5.10 1.89
C ASP A 180 -8.74 3.73 1.48
N THR A 181 -8.94 3.49 0.19
CA THR A 181 -9.55 2.27 -0.33
C THR A 181 -8.92 1.80 -1.64
N CYS A 182 -9.06 0.50 -1.92
CA CYS A 182 -8.82 -0.03 -3.25
C CYS A 182 -10.00 0.32 -4.17
N PHE A 183 -9.83 0.15 -5.48
CA PHE A 183 -10.85 0.47 -6.47
C PHE A 183 -12.23 -0.10 -6.10
N SER A 184 -13.23 0.77 -6.01
CA SER A 184 -14.64 0.46 -5.71
C SER A 184 -14.92 -0.24 -4.36
N CYS A 185 -13.95 -0.39 -3.47
CA CYS A 185 -14.17 -1.08 -2.19
C CYS A 185 -14.84 -0.16 -1.15
N SER A 186 -15.90 -0.66 -0.51
CA SER A 186 -16.67 0.07 0.52
C SER A 186 -16.04 0.06 1.92
N ILE A 187 -15.11 -0.86 2.20
CA ILE A 187 -14.54 -1.09 3.55
C ILE A 187 -13.58 0.03 3.97
N LYS A 188 -12.76 0.53 3.02
CA LYS A 188 -11.71 1.53 3.28
C LYS A 188 -10.71 1.13 4.38
N CYS A 189 -10.19 -0.10 4.31
CA CYS A 189 -9.24 -0.63 5.30
C CYS A 189 -7.83 -0.03 5.20
N LYS A 190 -7.52 0.74 4.15
CA LYS A 190 -6.16 1.26 3.93
C LYS A 190 -5.86 2.42 4.85
N ARG A 191 -4.65 2.43 5.40
CA ARG A 191 -4.15 3.44 6.33
C ARG A 191 -3.40 4.51 5.55
N VAL A 192 -3.48 5.74 6.02
CA VAL A 192 -2.71 6.87 5.51
C VAL A 192 -2.11 7.59 6.70
N SER A 193 -0.88 7.23 7.05
CA SER A 193 -0.07 7.93 8.04
C SER A 193 0.68 9.10 7.41
N GLN A 194 0.96 10.12 8.22
CA GLN A 194 1.75 11.28 7.82
C GLN A 194 2.50 11.80 9.06
N ILE A 195 3.80 12.02 8.91
CA ILE A 195 4.66 12.58 9.96
C ILE A 195 5.37 13.78 9.35
N ASP A 196 5.04 14.98 9.84
CA ASP A 196 5.49 16.24 9.24
C ASP A 196 6.85 16.73 9.78
N GLU A 197 7.23 16.29 10.99
CA GLU A 197 8.38 16.78 11.74
C GLU A 197 9.27 15.65 12.27
N GLY A 198 10.49 16.01 12.70
CA GLY A 198 11.43 15.07 13.31
C GLY A 198 12.20 14.19 12.31
N PRO A 199 12.88 13.15 12.82
CA PRO A 199 13.74 12.27 12.01
C PRO A 199 12.97 11.23 11.19
N TYR A 200 11.69 10.98 11.52
CA TYR A 200 10.85 9.94 10.92
C TYR A 200 9.79 10.53 9.98
N LYS A 201 10.12 11.62 9.28
CA LYS A 201 9.20 12.26 8.34
C LYS A 201 8.72 11.27 7.29
N THR A 202 7.41 11.26 7.07
CA THR A 202 6.75 10.35 6.13
C THR A 202 5.60 11.06 5.44
N GLU A 203 5.63 11.04 4.10
CA GLU A 203 4.57 11.62 3.28
C GLU A 203 3.34 10.69 3.22
N ALA A 204 2.15 11.29 3.23
CA ALA A 204 0.87 10.58 3.14
C ALA A 204 0.73 9.65 1.90
N LYS A 205 1.49 9.92 0.83
CA LYS A 205 1.43 9.14 -0.42
C LYS A 205 1.86 7.69 -0.25
N TYR A 206 2.71 7.39 0.74
CA TYR A 206 3.21 6.03 1.00
C TYR A 206 2.22 5.15 1.78
N GLY A 207 1.16 5.75 2.36
CA GLY A 207 0.09 5.04 3.07
C GLY A 207 0.60 4.28 4.29
N GLY A 208 -0.12 3.22 4.67
CA GLY A 208 0.29 2.28 5.71
C GLY A 208 0.35 2.88 7.13
N PRO A 209 0.94 2.13 8.08
CA PRO A 209 1.36 0.73 7.96
C PRO A 209 0.18 -0.26 8.08
N GLU A 210 0.39 -1.49 7.60
CA GLU A 210 -0.51 -2.64 7.78
C GLU A 210 0.00 -3.51 8.96
N TYR A 211 -0.79 -4.47 9.44
CA TYR A 211 -0.40 -5.37 10.55
C TYR A 211 0.96 -6.03 10.35
N GLU A 212 1.21 -6.60 9.16
CA GLU A 212 2.48 -7.29 8.88
C GLU A 212 3.67 -6.33 8.95
N THR A 213 3.49 -5.07 8.54
CA THR A 213 4.50 -4.02 8.67
C THR A 213 4.74 -3.67 10.13
N LEU A 214 3.66 -3.48 10.91
CA LEU A 214 3.75 -3.20 12.35
C LEU A 214 4.46 -4.31 13.12
N ALA A 215 4.10 -5.57 12.85
CA ALA A 215 4.76 -6.71 13.49
C ALA A 215 6.24 -6.80 13.07
N THR A 216 6.52 -6.77 11.75
CA THR A 216 7.87 -7.02 11.21
C THR A 216 8.87 -5.92 11.58
N PHE A 217 8.47 -4.65 11.59
CA PHE A 217 9.36 -3.54 11.96
C PHE A 217 9.23 -3.13 13.43
N GLY A 218 8.16 -3.55 14.12
CA GLY A 218 7.93 -3.30 15.54
C GLY A 218 8.35 -4.48 16.42
N SER A 219 7.38 -5.30 16.84
CA SER A 219 7.57 -6.36 17.84
C SER A 219 8.64 -7.38 17.45
N TYR A 220 8.74 -7.73 16.17
CA TYR A 220 9.74 -8.66 15.66
C TYR A 220 11.17 -8.18 15.95
N CYS A 221 11.36 -6.85 15.93
CA CYS A 221 12.63 -6.17 16.18
C CYS A 221 12.74 -5.60 17.61
N GLY A 222 11.72 -5.73 18.45
CA GLY A 222 11.67 -5.11 19.78
C GLY A 222 11.48 -3.59 19.77
N ILE A 223 10.95 -3.04 18.67
CA ILE A 223 10.73 -1.60 18.49
C ILE A 223 9.26 -1.29 18.83
N SER A 224 9.05 -0.29 19.69
CA SER A 224 7.70 0.18 20.05
C SER A 224 7.41 1.63 19.61
N ASN A 225 8.40 2.31 19.04
CA ASN A 225 8.20 3.66 18.49
C ASN A 225 7.41 3.56 17.18
N MET A 226 6.13 3.96 17.21
CA MET A 226 5.24 3.92 16.05
C MET A 226 5.74 4.77 14.88
N ASP A 227 6.28 5.97 15.13
CA ASP A 227 6.80 6.84 14.07
C ASP A 227 7.97 6.21 13.33
N ALA A 228 8.86 5.53 14.07
CA ALA A 228 9.96 4.78 13.47
C ALA A 228 9.51 3.56 12.65
N ILE A 229 8.33 2.99 12.95
CA ILE A 229 7.74 1.86 12.21
C ILE A 229 6.98 2.36 10.97
N ILE A 230 6.42 3.57 11.03
CA ILE A 230 5.74 4.24 9.91
C ILE A 230 6.75 4.67 8.82
N HIS A 231 7.94 5.09 9.23
CA HIS A 231 9.02 5.57 8.38
C HIS A 231 9.70 4.46 7.57
#